data_AF-A0A7C5YZT0-F1
#
_entry.id   AF-A0A7C5YZT0-F1
#
_cell.length_a   1.000
_cell.length_b   1.000
_cell.length_c   1.000
_cell.angle_alpha   90.00
_cell.angle_beta   90.00
_cell.angle_gamma   90.00
#
_symmetry.space_group_name_H-M   'P 1'
#
loop_
_entity.id
_entity.type
_entity.pdbx_description
1 polymer ?
#
loop_
_entity_poly.entity_id
_entity_poly.type
_entity_poly.pdbx_seq_one_letter_code
_entity_poly.pdbx_strand_id
1 'polypeptide(L)'
;MTQAQSKESLTPAAEGKSEDRPVRVLRWTRYCGQECDLPVRTWLKRVWEAVRRDNCEDLAAQMSYFFLMALFPFFVVLAAIVGYLPFTGAWPRVLSWITQYFPDRVQPYVFQTVTNLTQEWGGLLSFGLVSSIWIATRAVISLMDGLNTAYEARETRSFWRRRMTACGVMLVLASTFLVAFGLLTFGGWIGHRLGTRSTHGYAFLMLWHVLRYVISLALLNFAVTFANYVLPNTQRPWRWLTPGSLFVAAVWFPTTIGFNAFLRHFGGAGAYGALGTFFVLMTWVYMTNFILLVAAEMDSELEKAARAFHSENAAPRMFVAG
;
A
#
# COMPACT_ATOMS: atom_id res chain seq x y z
N MET A 1 -73.90 -42.52 37.26
CA MET A 1 -73.11 -42.85 38.48
C MET A 1 -71.66 -42.83 38.08
N THR A 2 -70.67 -42.25 38.76
CA THR A 2 -70.53 -41.22 39.78
C THR A 2 -69.03 -40.88 39.72
N GLN A 3 -68.69 -39.63 39.98
CA GLN A 3 -67.36 -39.01 39.99
C GLN A 3 -66.27 -39.79 40.75
N ALA A 4 -64.99 -39.58 40.39
CA ALA A 4 -64.01 -38.86 41.24
C ALA A 4 -62.61 -38.78 40.58
N GLN A 5 -61.99 -37.61 40.73
CA GLN A 5 -60.67 -37.19 40.24
C GLN A 5 -59.54 -37.53 41.24
N SER A 6 -58.30 -37.63 40.74
CA SER A 6 -57.05 -37.18 41.39
C SER A 6 -55.95 -37.12 40.30
N LYS A 7 -55.50 -35.95 39.81
CA LYS A 7 -54.28 -35.19 40.24
C LYS A 7 -53.06 -36.11 40.45
N GLU A 8 -51.84 -35.93 39.93
CA GLU A 8 -51.00 -34.86 39.36
C GLU A 8 -49.83 -35.62 38.68
N SER A 9 -49.25 -35.27 37.54
CA SER A 9 -48.25 -34.21 37.37
C SER A 9 -47.65 -34.34 35.96
N LEU A 10 -47.67 -33.26 35.18
CA LEU A 10 -46.89 -33.09 33.97
C LEU A 10 -45.50 -32.58 34.38
N THR A 11 -44.44 -33.26 33.97
CA THR A 11 -43.08 -32.68 33.91
C THR A 11 -42.58 -32.76 32.46
N PRO A 12 -42.21 -31.61 31.86
CA PRO A 12 -41.74 -31.54 30.48
C PRO A 12 -40.21 -31.67 30.38
N ALA A 13 -39.75 -31.94 29.16
CA ALA A 13 -38.44 -31.59 28.62
C ALA A 13 -37.18 -32.22 29.28
N ALA A 14 -36.64 -33.22 28.60
CA ALA A 14 -35.20 -33.37 28.48
C ALA A 14 -34.79 -32.96 27.05
N GLU A 15 -34.85 -31.66 26.78
CA GLU A 15 -34.02 -31.06 25.73
C GLU A 15 -32.57 -31.36 26.08
N GLY A 16 -31.91 -32.15 25.25
CA GLY A 16 -30.47 -32.29 25.29
C GLY A 16 -29.85 -30.93 25.04
N LYS A 17 -29.47 -30.24 26.12
CA LYS A 17 -28.59 -29.07 26.09
C LYS A 17 -27.36 -29.46 25.29
N SER A 18 -27.26 -28.99 24.06
CA SER A 18 -25.98 -28.87 23.37
C SER A 18 -25.13 -27.97 24.25
N GLU A 19 -24.21 -28.62 24.97
CA GLU A 19 -23.24 -28.00 25.85
C GLU A 19 -22.42 -27.01 25.03
N ASP A 20 -22.83 -25.75 25.13
CA ASP A 20 -22.23 -24.59 24.48
C ASP A 20 -20.86 -24.38 25.11
N ARG A 21 -19.88 -25.16 24.66
CA ARG A 21 -18.49 -25.01 25.09
C ARG A 21 -18.04 -23.63 24.65
N PRO A 22 -17.69 -22.72 25.56
CA PRO A 22 -17.12 -21.45 25.17
C PRO A 22 -15.75 -21.76 24.58
N VAL A 23 -15.67 -21.90 23.27
CA VAL A 23 -14.41 -21.94 22.57
C VAL A 23 -13.75 -20.61 22.94
N ARG A 24 -12.65 -20.67 23.70
CA ARG A 24 -11.78 -19.51 23.94
C ARG A 24 -11.16 -19.14 22.58
N VAL A 25 -11.93 -18.47 21.74
CA VAL A 25 -11.41 -17.92 20.49
C VAL A 25 -10.49 -16.79 20.90
N LEU A 26 -9.18 -16.97 20.70
CA LEU A 26 -8.21 -15.88 20.77
C LEU A 26 -8.73 -14.77 19.84
N ARG A 27 -9.25 -13.67 20.40
CA ARG A 27 -9.79 -12.54 19.62
C ARG A 27 -8.64 -11.70 19.04
N TRP A 28 -7.92 -12.27 18.08
CA TRP A 28 -6.90 -11.58 17.29
C TRP A 28 -7.47 -10.35 16.58
N THR A 29 -8.76 -10.39 16.24
CA THR A 29 -9.55 -9.29 15.67
C THR A 29 -9.53 -8.04 16.56
N ARG A 30 -9.48 -8.22 17.90
CA ARG A 30 -9.41 -7.12 18.87
C ARG A 30 -8.09 -6.36 18.80
N TYR A 31 -6.99 -7.03 18.46
CA TYR A 31 -5.69 -6.39 18.22
C TYR A 31 -5.68 -5.53 16.94
N CYS A 32 -6.55 -5.85 15.98
CA CYS A 32 -6.79 -5.03 14.78
C CYS A 32 -7.89 -3.96 14.99
N GLY A 33 -8.35 -3.77 16.24
CA GLY A 33 -9.39 -2.81 16.60
C GLY A 33 -10.78 -3.17 16.08
N GLN A 34 -11.08 -4.45 15.86
CA GLN A 34 -12.42 -4.93 15.50
C GLN A 34 -12.90 -5.99 16.50
N GLU A 35 -14.12 -5.83 17.01
CA GLU A 35 -14.73 -6.84 17.88
C GLU A 35 -15.58 -7.76 17.01
N CYS A 36 -14.99 -8.83 16.46
CA CYS A 36 -15.73 -9.87 15.76
C CYS A 36 -15.16 -11.25 16.06
N ASP A 37 -16.03 -12.26 16.13
CA ASP A 37 -15.65 -13.64 16.39
C ASP A 37 -15.44 -14.39 15.07
N LEU A 38 -14.29 -14.17 14.44
CA LEU A 38 -13.96 -14.76 13.15
C LEU A 38 -12.69 -15.63 13.25
N PRO A 39 -12.80 -16.95 13.06
CA PRO A 39 -11.63 -17.83 12.99
C PRO A 39 -10.73 -17.44 11.81
N VAL A 40 -9.41 -17.36 12.03
CA VAL A 40 -8.42 -16.98 10.98
C VAL A 40 -8.57 -17.84 9.74
N ARG A 41 -8.87 -19.14 9.89
CA ARG A 41 -9.07 -20.06 8.75
C ARG A 41 -10.26 -19.68 7.90
N THR A 42 -11.38 -19.30 8.51
CA THR A 42 -12.59 -18.88 7.80
C THR A 42 -12.35 -17.56 7.09
N TRP A 43 -11.67 -16.62 7.75
CA TRP A 43 -11.27 -15.36 7.15
C TRP A 43 -10.37 -15.54 5.92
N LEU A 44 -9.31 -16.36 6.02
CA LEU A 44 -8.42 -16.65 4.90
C LEU A 44 -9.15 -17.31 3.72
N LYS A 45 -10.12 -18.19 4.00
CA LYS A 45 -10.96 -18.77 2.93
C LYS A 45 -11.79 -17.70 2.22
N ARG A 46 -12.43 -16.79 2.96
CA ARG A 46 -13.19 -15.67 2.38
C ARG A 46 -12.31 -14.76 1.54
N VAL A 47 -11.11 -14.43 2.03
CA VAL A 47 -10.12 -13.63 1.28
C VAL A 47 -9.75 -14.34 -0.01
N TRP A 48 -9.47 -15.64 0.02
CA TRP A 48 -9.11 -16.40 -1.19
C TRP A 48 -10.26 -16.47 -2.20
N GLU A 49 -11.50 -16.64 -1.73
CA GLU A 49 -12.69 -16.59 -2.57
C GLU A 49 -12.91 -15.20 -3.18
N ALA A 50 -12.70 -14.13 -2.42
CA ALA A 50 -12.78 -12.75 -2.89
C ALA A 50 -11.73 -12.45 -3.96
N VAL A 51 -10.46 -12.81 -3.71
CA VAL A 51 -9.35 -12.64 -4.67
C VAL A 51 -9.67 -13.28 -6.02
N ARG A 52 -10.30 -14.46 -6.01
CA ARG A 52 -10.74 -15.16 -7.23
C ARG A 52 -11.98 -14.52 -7.86
N ARG A 53 -12.99 -14.20 -7.06
CA ARG A 53 -14.24 -13.59 -7.52
C ARG A 53 -13.98 -12.25 -8.23
N ASP A 54 -13.07 -11.47 -7.67
CA ASP A 54 -12.79 -10.10 -8.11
C ASP A 54 -11.63 -10.04 -9.12
N ASN A 55 -11.15 -11.20 -9.60
CA ASN A 55 -10.08 -11.36 -10.58
C ASN A 55 -8.87 -10.45 -10.29
N CYS A 56 -8.37 -10.50 -9.05
CA CYS A 56 -7.27 -9.61 -8.63
C CYS A 56 -6.00 -9.79 -9.49
N GLU A 57 -5.80 -10.97 -10.10
CA GLU A 57 -4.72 -11.21 -11.04
C GLU A 57 -4.83 -10.30 -12.28
N ASP A 58 -6.01 -10.20 -12.87
CA ASP A 58 -6.26 -9.36 -14.05
C ASP A 58 -6.19 -7.87 -13.69
N LEU A 59 -6.75 -7.48 -12.55
CA LEU A 59 -6.68 -6.11 -12.05
C LEU A 59 -5.22 -5.71 -11.78
N ALA A 60 -4.41 -6.58 -11.17
CA ALA A 60 -2.99 -6.32 -10.94
C ALA A 60 -2.23 -6.15 -12.27
N ALA A 61 -2.54 -6.94 -13.30
CA ALA A 61 -1.96 -6.79 -14.63
C ALA A 61 -2.33 -5.43 -15.27
N GLN A 62 -3.61 -5.05 -15.21
CA GLN A 62 -4.09 -3.76 -15.69
C GLN A 62 -3.41 -2.58 -14.98
N MET A 63 -3.31 -2.63 -13.66
CA MET A 63 -2.63 -1.61 -12.84
C MET A 63 -1.16 -1.48 -13.22
N SER A 64 -0.50 -2.60 -13.50
CA SER A 64 0.92 -2.63 -13.87
C SER A 64 1.16 -2.01 -15.24
N TYR A 65 0.28 -2.28 -16.19
CA TYR A 65 0.30 -1.61 -17.49
C TYR A 65 0.19 -0.10 -17.35
N PHE A 66 -0.78 0.41 -16.60
CA PHE A 66 -0.93 1.85 -16.40
C PHE A 66 0.22 2.47 -15.62
N PHE A 67 0.81 1.75 -14.67
CA PHE A 67 2.02 2.19 -13.96
C PHE A 67 3.20 2.36 -14.91
N LEU A 68 3.46 1.39 -15.80
CA LEU A 68 4.53 1.49 -16.80
C LEU A 68 4.29 2.65 -17.77
N MET A 69 3.04 2.82 -18.21
CA MET A 69 2.66 3.96 -19.05
C MET A 69 2.84 5.30 -18.33
N ALA A 70 2.77 5.33 -17.00
CA ALA A 70 3.02 6.53 -16.19
C ALA A 70 4.51 6.84 -16.01
N LEU A 71 5.42 5.86 -16.20
CA LEU A 71 6.87 6.08 -16.06
C LEU A 71 7.41 7.05 -17.12
N PHE A 72 6.95 6.94 -18.37
CA PHE A 72 7.41 7.83 -19.43
C PHE A 72 7.07 9.31 -19.13
N PRO A 73 5.80 9.67 -18.87
CA PRO A 73 5.42 10.95 -18.30
C PRO A 73 6.25 11.40 -17.09
N PHE A 74 6.48 10.49 -16.14
CA PHE A 74 7.26 10.78 -14.94
C PHE A 74 8.69 11.22 -15.29
N PHE A 75 9.37 10.52 -16.20
CA PHE A 75 10.72 10.90 -16.62
C PHE A 75 10.74 12.21 -17.39
N VAL A 76 9.72 12.52 -18.19
CA VAL A 76 9.57 13.83 -18.86
C VAL A 76 9.42 14.96 -17.83
N VAL A 77 8.57 14.77 -16.81
CA VAL A 77 8.41 15.76 -15.73
C VAL A 77 9.70 15.92 -14.93
N LEU A 78 10.37 14.82 -14.62
CA LEU A 78 11.64 14.84 -13.90
C LEU A 78 12.71 15.59 -14.70
N ALA A 79 12.82 15.29 -16.00
CA ALA A 79 13.69 16.00 -16.93
C ALA A 79 13.37 17.50 -16.98
N ALA A 80 12.09 17.87 -17.00
CA ALA A 80 11.67 19.27 -16.99
C ALA A 80 12.03 19.99 -15.69
N ILE A 81 11.84 19.35 -14.53
CA ILE A 81 12.24 19.92 -13.22
C ILE A 81 13.76 20.13 -13.18
N VAL A 82 14.53 19.14 -13.62
CA VAL A 82 15.99 19.21 -13.71
C VAL A 82 16.43 20.26 -14.73
N GLY A 83 15.72 20.40 -15.85
CA GLY A 83 15.94 21.41 -16.87
C GLY A 83 15.64 22.84 -16.40
N TYR A 84 14.77 22.99 -15.41
CA TYR A 84 14.43 24.30 -14.83
C TYR A 84 15.38 24.72 -13.69
N LEU A 85 16.09 23.78 -13.07
CA LEU A 85 16.98 24.02 -11.94
C LEU A 85 17.99 25.17 -12.15
N PRO A 86 18.65 25.32 -13.32
CA PRO A 86 19.59 26.42 -13.58
C PRO A 86 18.99 27.82 -13.50
N PHE A 87 17.68 27.94 -13.74
CA PHE A 87 16.94 29.21 -13.65
C PHE A 87 16.44 29.50 -12.23
N THR A 88 16.71 28.60 -11.28
CA THR A 88 16.41 28.78 -9.87
C THR A 88 17.65 29.14 -9.06
N GLY A 89 17.48 29.83 -7.94
CA GLY A 89 18.56 30.04 -6.95
C GLY A 89 19.06 28.75 -6.26
N ALA A 90 18.60 27.56 -6.69
CA ALA A 90 19.06 26.27 -6.20
C ALA A 90 20.25 25.71 -7.00
N TRP A 91 20.52 26.22 -8.21
CA TRP A 91 21.57 25.69 -9.09
C TRP A 91 22.96 25.63 -8.46
N PRO A 92 23.46 26.69 -7.77
CA PRO A 92 24.77 26.61 -7.11
C PRO A 92 24.84 25.57 -5.99
N ARG A 93 23.71 25.32 -5.30
CA ARG A 93 23.62 24.27 -4.26
C ARG A 93 23.67 22.88 -4.87
N VAL A 94 22.97 22.67 -5.98
CA VAL A 94 23.00 21.40 -6.73
C VAL A 94 24.40 21.14 -7.29
N LEU A 95 25.05 22.18 -7.80
CA LEU A 95 26.46 22.16 -8.23
C LEU A 95 27.38 21.61 -7.14
N SER A 96 27.27 22.22 -5.95
CA SER A 96 28.09 21.86 -4.79
C SER A 96 27.82 20.43 -4.31
N TRP A 97 26.58 19.95 -4.50
CA TRP A 97 26.21 18.58 -4.18
C TRP A 97 26.81 17.60 -5.20
N ILE A 98 26.76 17.92 -6.49
CA ILE A 98 27.37 17.09 -7.54
C ILE A 98 28.88 16.95 -7.30
N THR A 99 29.58 18.04 -7.02
CA THR A 99 31.03 18.01 -6.76
C THR A 99 31.39 17.32 -5.44
N GLN A 100 30.50 17.34 -4.44
CA GLN A 100 30.74 16.71 -3.15
C GLN A 100 30.52 15.19 -3.15
N TYR A 101 29.59 14.68 -3.97
CA TYR A 101 29.15 13.28 -3.93
C TYR A 101 29.57 12.47 -5.16
N PHE A 102 29.90 13.10 -6.29
CA PHE A 102 30.34 12.39 -7.50
C PHE A 102 31.85 12.48 -7.69
N PRO A 103 32.52 11.37 -8.05
CA PRO A 103 33.93 11.40 -8.44
C PRO A 103 34.18 12.34 -9.62
N ASP A 104 35.36 12.98 -9.68
CA ASP A 104 35.70 13.98 -10.70
C ASP A 104 35.52 13.48 -12.14
N ARG A 105 35.67 12.18 -12.38
CA ARG A 105 35.47 11.54 -13.69
C ARG A 105 33.99 11.49 -14.12
N VAL A 106 33.06 11.53 -13.18
CA VAL A 106 31.61 11.41 -13.42
C VAL A 106 30.94 12.78 -13.50
N GLN A 107 31.51 13.79 -12.81
CA GLN A 107 30.96 15.15 -12.76
C GLN A 107 30.65 15.73 -14.15
N PRO A 108 31.55 15.72 -15.16
CA PRO A 108 31.29 16.32 -16.47
C PRO A 108 30.08 15.71 -17.19
N TYR A 109 29.87 14.40 -17.04
CA TYR A 109 28.74 13.69 -17.64
C TYR A 109 27.42 14.08 -17.00
N VAL A 110 27.38 14.18 -15.66
CA VAL A 110 26.18 14.64 -14.93
C VAL A 110 25.88 16.08 -15.31
N PHE A 111 26.90 16.93 -15.36
CA PHE A 111 26.81 18.32 -15.79
C PHE A 111 26.19 18.48 -17.17
N GLN A 112 26.78 17.79 -18.15
CA GLN A 112 26.36 17.86 -19.54
C GLN A 112 24.94 17.32 -19.71
N THR A 113 24.59 16.26 -18.99
CA THR A 113 23.23 15.70 -18.99
C THR A 113 22.22 16.75 -18.50
N VAL A 114 22.50 17.42 -17.38
CA VAL A 114 21.60 18.45 -16.84
C VAL A 114 21.49 19.65 -17.77
N THR A 115 22.60 20.14 -18.35
CA THR A 115 22.56 21.28 -19.29
C THR A 115 21.91 20.94 -20.63
N ASN A 116 22.01 19.69 -21.11
CA ASN A 116 21.33 19.29 -22.35
C ASN A 116 19.81 19.25 -22.16
N LEU A 117 19.34 18.85 -20.98
CA LEU A 117 17.92 18.88 -20.63
C LEU A 117 17.34 20.31 -20.55
N THR A 118 18.18 21.34 -20.40
CA THR A 118 17.72 22.73 -20.26
C THR A 118 17.55 23.45 -21.61
N GLN A 119 18.31 23.09 -22.65
CA GLN A 119 18.34 23.84 -23.92
C GLN A 119 17.29 23.41 -24.95
N GLU A 120 16.84 22.15 -24.96
CA GLU A 120 15.96 21.64 -26.03
C GLU A 120 14.45 21.75 -25.76
N TRP A 121 14.03 22.18 -24.57
CA TRP A 121 12.70 21.82 -24.07
C TRP A 121 11.76 23.01 -23.74
N GLY A 122 12.14 24.27 -23.96
CA GLY A 122 11.41 25.44 -23.43
C GLY A 122 9.95 25.64 -23.86
N GLY A 123 9.56 25.25 -25.09
CA GLY A 123 8.22 25.51 -25.65
C GLY A 123 7.27 24.30 -25.71
N LEU A 124 7.81 23.09 -25.92
CA LEU A 124 7.05 21.83 -26.00
C LEU A 124 6.82 21.18 -24.61
N LEU A 125 7.52 21.66 -23.57
CA LEU A 125 7.41 21.12 -22.20
C LEU A 125 6.05 21.31 -21.59
N SER A 126 5.42 22.48 -21.76
CA SER A 126 4.24 22.86 -20.98
C SER A 126 3.02 22.03 -21.37
N PHE A 127 2.77 21.88 -22.68
CA PHE A 127 1.70 20.99 -23.17
C PHE A 127 2.05 19.52 -22.90
N GLY A 128 3.30 19.11 -23.18
CA GLY A 128 3.79 17.75 -22.91
C GLY A 128 3.71 17.37 -21.43
N LEU A 129 4.00 18.28 -20.50
CA LEU A 129 3.88 18.12 -19.05
C LEU A 129 2.44 17.92 -18.63
N VAL A 130 1.52 18.74 -19.12
CA VAL A 130 0.10 18.65 -18.76
C VAL A 130 -0.47 17.32 -19.27
N SER A 131 -0.18 16.96 -20.51
CA SER A 131 -0.56 15.66 -21.08
C SER A 131 0.09 14.49 -20.35
N SER A 132 1.34 14.65 -19.90
CA SER A 132 2.09 13.66 -19.13
C SER A 132 1.49 13.44 -17.75
N ILE A 133 1.27 14.51 -16.98
CA ILE A 133 0.63 14.45 -15.65
C ILE A 133 -0.76 13.83 -15.77
N TRP A 134 -1.49 14.18 -16.84
CA TRP A 134 -2.75 13.54 -17.15
C TRP A 134 -2.58 12.03 -17.33
N ILE A 135 -1.70 11.57 -18.22
CA ILE A 135 -1.50 10.13 -18.43
C ILE A 135 -1.03 9.45 -17.13
N ALA A 136 -0.11 10.06 -16.38
CA ALA A 136 0.43 9.52 -15.12
C ALA A 136 -0.65 9.29 -14.07
N THR A 137 -1.63 10.20 -13.98
CA THR A 137 -2.73 10.07 -13.02
C THR A 137 -3.61 8.84 -13.33
N ARG A 138 -3.54 8.23 -14.52
CA ARG A 138 -4.26 6.98 -14.83
C ARG A 138 -3.78 5.80 -14.00
N ALA A 139 -2.50 5.74 -13.62
CA ALA A 139 -1.99 4.66 -12.78
C ALA A 139 -2.68 4.63 -11.40
N VAL A 140 -2.80 5.80 -10.76
CA VAL A 140 -3.48 5.92 -9.46
C VAL A 140 -4.99 5.70 -9.59
N ILE A 141 -5.59 6.11 -10.72
CA ILE A 141 -7.00 5.81 -11.01
C ILE A 141 -7.22 4.29 -11.17
N SER A 142 -6.31 3.57 -11.81
CA SER A 142 -6.41 2.11 -11.91
C SER A 142 -6.29 1.44 -10.54
N LEU A 143 -5.42 1.95 -9.66
CA LEU A 143 -5.35 1.50 -8.27
C LEU A 143 -6.66 1.82 -7.52
N MET A 144 -7.24 3.00 -7.74
CA MET A 144 -8.54 3.38 -7.17
C MET A 144 -9.64 2.40 -7.59
N ASP A 145 -9.66 1.99 -8.86
CA ASP A 145 -10.63 1.01 -9.36
C ASP A 145 -10.40 -0.37 -8.76
N GLY A 146 -9.15 -0.84 -8.71
CA GLY A 146 -8.84 -2.13 -8.07
C GLY A 146 -9.25 -2.17 -6.60
N LEU A 147 -9.00 -1.09 -5.86
CA LEU A 147 -9.42 -0.99 -4.47
C LEU A 147 -10.94 -0.84 -4.33
N ASN A 148 -11.60 -0.07 -5.20
CA ASN A 148 -13.06 0.01 -5.22
C ASN A 148 -13.69 -1.38 -5.43
N THR A 149 -13.13 -2.19 -6.33
CA THR A 149 -13.57 -3.57 -6.53
C THR A 149 -13.41 -4.40 -5.26
N ALA A 150 -12.22 -4.41 -4.65
CA ALA A 150 -11.96 -5.19 -3.43
C ALA A 150 -12.86 -4.79 -2.26
N TYR A 151 -13.23 -3.52 -2.21
CA TYR A 151 -14.11 -2.97 -1.19
C TYR A 151 -15.60 -2.97 -1.57
N GLU A 152 -15.98 -3.59 -2.69
CA GLU A 152 -17.33 -3.63 -3.25
C GLU A 152 -17.99 -2.24 -3.34
N ALA A 153 -17.16 -1.22 -3.62
CA ALA A 153 -17.55 0.18 -3.64
C ALA A 153 -17.88 0.64 -5.05
N ARG A 154 -19.05 1.26 -5.23
CA ARG A 154 -19.38 1.96 -6.48
C ARG A 154 -18.75 3.35 -6.48
N GLU A 155 -18.08 3.69 -7.57
CA GLU A 155 -17.50 5.02 -7.75
C GLU A 155 -18.62 6.05 -8.02
N THR A 156 -18.81 6.98 -7.09
CA THR A 156 -19.82 8.05 -7.18
C THR A 156 -19.19 9.43 -7.36
N ARG A 157 -17.86 9.54 -7.30
CA ARG A 157 -17.15 10.81 -7.45
C ARG A 157 -17.23 11.27 -8.90
N SER A 158 -17.42 12.58 -9.09
CA SER A 158 -17.33 13.19 -10.43
C SER A 158 -15.94 13.00 -11.02
N PHE A 159 -15.85 13.01 -12.35
CA PHE A 159 -14.60 12.84 -13.10
C PHE A 159 -13.46 13.74 -12.57
N TRP A 160 -13.77 15.02 -12.31
CA TRP A 160 -12.79 15.99 -11.80
C TRP A 160 -12.36 15.71 -10.36
N ARG A 161 -13.31 15.37 -9.46
CA ARG A 161 -12.98 15.06 -8.06
C ARG A 161 -12.10 13.82 -7.98
N ARG A 162 -12.44 12.78 -8.74
CA ARG A 162 -11.66 11.53 -8.86
C ARG A 162 -10.21 11.82 -9.29
N ARG A 163 -10.03 12.72 -10.26
CA ARG A 163 -8.72 13.11 -10.77
C ARG A 163 -7.89 13.89 -9.75
N MET A 164 -8.50 14.85 -9.06
CA MET A 164 -7.81 15.64 -8.03
C MET A 164 -7.40 14.77 -6.85
N THR A 165 -8.25 13.84 -6.41
CA THR A 165 -7.91 12.85 -5.38
C THR A 165 -6.73 11.99 -5.82
N ALA A 166 -6.75 11.48 -7.05
CA ALA A 166 -5.66 10.67 -7.58
C ALA A 166 -4.33 11.46 -7.64
N CYS A 167 -4.35 12.73 -8.05
CA CYS A 167 -3.17 13.60 -8.05
C CYS A 167 -2.64 13.85 -6.62
N GLY A 168 -3.53 14.17 -5.67
CA GLY A 168 -3.14 14.37 -4.27
C GLY A 168 -2.53 13.12 -3.65
N VAL A 169 -3.13 11.95 -3.88
CA VAL A 169 -2.59 10.66 -3.41
C VAL A 169 -1.25 10.37 -4.06
N MET A 170 -1.09 10.61 -5.36
CA MET A 170 0.19 10.45 -6.06
C MET A 170 1.31 11.27 -5.38
N LEU A 171 1.05 12.54 -5.05
CA LEU A 171 2.03 13.42 -4.40
C LEU A 171 2.40 12.96 -2.99
N VAL A 172 1.43 12.50 -2.20
CA VAL A 172 1.67 11.99 -0.85
C VAL A 172 2.47 10.68 -0.90
N LEU A 173 2.10 9.74 -1.78
CA LEU A 173 2.82 8.48 -1.93
C LEU A 173 4.23 8.70 -2.48
N ALA A 174 4.40 9.59 -3.46
CA ALA A 174 5.70 9.94 -4.01
C ALA A 174 6.61 10.59 -2.96
N SER A 175 6.10 11.54 -2.18
CA SER A 175 6.88 12.18 -1.11
C SER A 175 7.24 11.19 0.00
N THR A 176 6.31 10.33 0.41
CA THR A 176 6.56 9.24 1.38
C THR A 176 7.66 8.30 0.88
N PHE A 177 7.61 7.89 -0.40
CA PHE A 177 8.64 7.07 -1.03
C PHE A 177 10.00 7.77 -1.05
N LEU A 178 10.06 9.05 -1.44
CA LEU A 178 11.31 9.82 -1.46
C LEU A 178 11.94 9.96 -0.07
N VAL A 179 11.12 10.19 0.96
CA VAL A 179 11.59 10.24 2.36
C VAL A 179 12.12 8.88 2.80
N ALA A 180 11.39 7.79 2.53
CA ALA A 180 11.83 6.44 2.90
C ALA A 180 13.11 6.05 2.16
N PHE A 181 13.20 6.33 0.86
CA PHE A 181 14.37 6.07 0.02
C PHE A 181 15.57 6.89 0.48
N GLY A 182 15.39 8.19 0.74
CA GLY A 182 16.43 9.07 1.26
C GLY A 182 16.92 8.61 2.63
N LEU A 183 16.02 8.20 3.50
CA LEU A 183 16.36 7.67 4.83
C LEU A 183 17.16 6.37 4.74
N LEU A 184 16.79 5.43 3.87
CA LEU A 184 17.53 4.17 3.69
C LEU A 184 18.92 4.40 3.08
N THR A 185 18.99 5.23 2.04
CA THR A 185 20.20 5.47 1.24
C THR A 185 21.19 6.38 1.99
N PHE A 186 20.74 7.54 2.48
CA PHE A 186 21.58 8.52 3.15
C PHE A 186 21.61 8.36 4.68
N GLY A 187 20.74 7.53 5.25
CA GLY A 187 20.65 7.37 6.71
C GLY A 187 21.95 6.88 7.35
N GLY A 188 22.77 6.10 6.64
CA GLY A 188 24.09 5.69 7.16
C GLY A 188 25.03 6.89 7.35
N TRP A 189 25.08 7.80 6.37
CA TRP A 189 25.87 9.03 6.43
C TRP A 189 25.36 9.98 7.52
N ILE A 190 24.03 10.14 7.63
CA ILE A 190 23.39 10.94 8.69
C ILE A 190 23.73 10.37 10.07
N GLY A 191 23.63 9.05 10.23
CA GLY A 191 23.94 8.34 11.47
C GLY A 191 25.39 8.53 11.90
N HIS A 192 26.34 8.45 10.96
CA HIS A 192 27.75 8.68 11.24
C HIS A 192 28.03 10.13 11.67
N ARG A 193 27.42 11.13 11.02
CA ARG A 193 27.55 12.56 11.39
C ARG A 193 26.96 12.89 12.77
N LEU A 194 25.88 12.23 13.15
CA LEU A 194 25.26 12.38 14.48
C LEU A 194 26.02 11.59 15.55
N GLY A 195 26.54 10.41 15.19
CA GLY A 195 27.26 9.51 16.09
C GLY A 195 28.62 10.04 16.52
N THR A 196 29.34 10.79 15.68
CA THR A 196 30.62 11.42 16.06
C THR A 196 30.48 12.53 17.09
N ARG A 197 29.26 13.05 17.33
CA ARG A 197 28.96 14.02 18.39
C ARG A 197 28.52 13.37 19.70
N SER A 198 28.29 12.06 19.72
CA SER A 198 27.78 11.33 20.88
C SER A 198 28.89 10.53 21.57
N THR A 199 28.96 10.60 22.89
CA THR A 199 29.95 9.91 23.73
C THR A 199 29.84 8.38 23.70
N HIS A 200 28.73 7.83 23.20
CA HIS A 200 28.43 6.39 23.12
C HIS A 200 28.27 5.92 21.66
N GLY A 201 29.25 6.25 20.81
CA GLY A 201 29.17 6.13 19.34
C GLY A 201 28.64 4.78 18.82
N TYR A 202 29.06 3.64 19.38
CA TYR A 202 28.63 2.32 18.91
C TYR A 202 27.15 2.01 19.22
N ALA A 203 26.70 2.26 20.46
CA ALA A 203 25.32 2.04 20.88
C ALA A 203 24.34 2.97 20.13
N PHE A 204 24.75 4.23 19.91
CA PHE A 204 23.98 5.18 19.11
C PHE A 204 23.83 4.74 17.65
N LEU A 205 24.92 4.28 17.01
CA LEU A 205 24.88 3.79 15.63
C LEU A 205 23.97 2.57 15.50
N MET A 206 24.05 1.61 16.43
CA MET A 206 23.17 0.43 16.43
C MET A 206 21.70 0.82 16.57
N LEU A 207 21.36 1.69 17.53
CA LEU A 207 20.01 2.21 17.71
C LEU A 207 19.51 2.95 16.46
N TRP A 208 20.35 3.79 15.86
CA TRP A 208 20.03 4.51 14.63
C TRP A 208 19.77 3.58 13.46
N HIS A 209 20.58 2.52 13.31
CA HIS A 209 20.36 1.50 12.28
C HIS A 209 19.00 0.84 12.44
N VAL A 210 18.62 0.42 13.65
CA VAL A 210 17.30 -0.17 13.92
C VAL A 210 16.18 0.82 13.64
N LEU A 211 16.28 2.04 14.19
CA LEU A 211 15.28 3.10 13.98
C LEU A 211 15.08 3.41 12.50
N ARG A 212 16.15 3.45 11.71
CA ARG A 212 16.08 3.68 10.25
C ARG A 212 15.15 2.67 9.58
N TYR A 213 15.34 1.38 9.84
CA TYR A 213 14.50 0.33 9.25
C TYR A 213 13.07 0.38 9.80
N VAL A 214 12.89 0.64 11.10
CA VAL A 214 11.56 0.77 11.72
C VAL A 214 10.79 1.94 11.12
N ILE A 215 11.41 3.11 10.94
CA ILE A 215 10.79 4.29 10.32
C ILE A 215 10.44 4.00 8.86
N SER A 216 11.33 3.36 8.09
CA SER A 216 11.03 2.99 6.71
C SER A 216 9.86 2.01 6.61
N LEU A 217 9.77 1.05 7.53
CA LEU A 217 8.64 0.12 7.61
C LEU A 217 7.34 0.85 7.98
N ALA A 218 7.41 1.81 8.92
CA ALA A 218 6.29 2.66 9.30
C ALA A 218 5.81 3.54 8.13
N LEU A 219 6.73 4.09 7.32
CA LEU A 219 6.39 4.85 6.12
C LEU A 219 5.75 3.98 5.04
N LEU A 220 6.22 2.73 4.86
CA LEU A 220 5.57 1.77 3.98
C LEU A 220 4.15 1.45 4.46
N ASN A 221 3.98 1.20 5.75
CA ASN A 221 2.68 0.94 6.33
C ASN A 221 1.74 2.15 6.17
N PHE A 222 2.24 3.35 6.44
CA PHE A 222 1.52 4.60 6.21
C PHE A 222 1.09 4.73 4.75
N ALA A 223 1.97 4.47 3.78
CA ALA A 223 1.64 4.54 2.35
C ALA A 223 0.48 3.61 1.97
N VAL A 224 0.53 2.35 2.41
CA VAL A 224 -0.51 1.34 2.14
C VAL A 224 -1.82 1.72 2.83
N THR A 225 -1.77 2.03 4.12
CA THR A 225 -2.95 2.42 4.91
C THR A 225 -3.59 3.70 4.37
N PHE A 226 -2.77 4.68 3.99
CA PHE A 226 -3.22 5.93 3.39
C PHE A 226 -3.92 5.70 2.04
N ALA A 227 -3.33 4.88 1.18
CA ALA A 227 -3.93 4.49 -0.10
C ALA A 227 -5.28 3.78 0.13
N ASN A 228 -5.33 2.79 1.03
CA ASN A 228 -6.55 2.05 1.37
C ASN A 228 -7.64 2.92 2.03
N TYR A 229 -7.27 4.01 2.69
CA TYR A 229 -8.23 4.90 3.31
C TYR A 229 -8.81 5.93 2.32
N VAL A 230 -7.96 6.55 1.49
CA VAL A 230 -8.37 7.69 0.65
C VAL A 230 -8.94 7.26 -0.69
N LEU A 231 -8.35 6.23 -1.32
CA LEU A 231 -8.70 5.85 -2.68
C LEU A 231 -10.10 5.25 -2.79
N PRO A 232 -10.51 4.26 -1.98
CA PRO A 232 -11.83 3.66 -2.11
C PRO A 232 -12.95 4.67 -1.85
N ASN A 233 -14.06 4.52 -2.55
CA ASN A 233 -15.23 5.36 -2.35
C ASN A 233 -16.13 4.85 -1.19
N THR A 234 -15.52 4.61 -0.03
CA THR A 234 -16.21 4.14 1.18
C THR A 234 -15.75 4.94 2.39
N GLN A 235 -16.69 5.35 3.25
CA GLN A 235 -16.36 6.01 4.51
C GLN A 235 -15.94 4.96 5.55
N ARG A 236 -14.76 5.16 6.16
CA ARG A 236 -14.17 4.26 7.15
C ARG A 236 -13.45 5.06 8.23
N PRO A 237 -13.29 4.51 9.45
CA PRO A 237 -12.38 5.09 10.42
C PRO A 237 -10.92 4.86 10.02
N TRP A 238 -10.06 5.85 10.23
CA TRP A 238 -8.61 5.70 10.05
C TRP A 238 -8.04 4.70 11.06
N ARG A 239 -7.23 3.75 10.58
CA ARG A 239 -6.58 2.73 11.41
C ARG A 239 -5.11 2.63 11.03
N TRP A 240 -4.22 2.94 11.96
CA TRP A 240 -2.77 2.92 11.71
C TRP A 240 -2.21 1.54 11.42
N LEU A 241 -2.88 0.47 11.87
CA LEU A 241 -2.41 -0.89 11.69
C LEU A 241 -3.58 -1.76 11.23
N THR A 242 -3.50 -2.25 10.00
CA THR A 242 -4.50 -3.15 9.41
C THR A 242 -3.84 -4.51 9.11
N PRO A 243 -4.60 -5.61 9.15
CA PRO A 243 -4.08 -6.92 8.76
C PRO A 243 -3.48 -6.91 7.35
N GLY A 244 -4.12 -6.19 6.42
CA GLY A 244 -3.63 -5.99 5.07
C GLY A 244 -2.29 -5.25 5.03
N SER A 245 -2.12 -4.13 5.75
CA SER A 245 -0.85 -3.41 5.75
C SER A 245 0.30 -4.19 6.40
N LEU A 246 0.00 -5.01 7.42
CA LEU A 246 0.95 -5.97 7.98
C LEU A 246 1.30 -7.09 6.99
N PHE A 247 0.32 -7.59 6.24
CA PHE A 247 0.55 -8.57 5.19
C PHE A 247 1.47 -8.02 4.08
N VAL A 248 1.23 -6.79 3.61
CA VAL A 248 2.12 -6.14 2.64
C VAL A 248 3.53 -6.07 3.20
N ALA A 249 3.71 -5.57 4.43
CA ALA A 249 5.01 -5.50 5.07
C ALA A 249 5.69 -6.88 5.18
N ALA A 250 4.95 -7.93 5.52
CA ALA A 250 5.49 -9.27 5.69
C ALA A 250 5.86 -9.96 4.37
N VAL A 251 5.08 -9.74 3.30
CA VAL A 251 5.20 -10.48 2.03
C VAL A 251 5.99 -9.71 0.98
N TRP A 252 5.85 -8.38 0.92
CA TRP A 252 6.47 -7.56 -0.11
C TRP A 252 8.01 -7.55 -0.02
N PHE A 253 8.58 -7.53 1.19
CA PHE A 253 10.04 -7.58 1.38
C PHE A 253 10.64 -8.91 0.90
N PRO A 254 10.18 -10.09 1.37
CA PRO A 254 10.62 -11.38 0.84
C PRO A 254 10.40 -11.51 -0.67
N THR A 255 9.29 -10.99 -1.18
CA THR A 255 9.00 -11.01 -2.62
C THR A 255 10.04 -10.21 -3.41
N THR A 256 10.41 -9.02 -2.93
CA THR A 256 11.44 -8.18 -3.56
C THR A 256 12.82 -8.83 -3.50
N ILE A 257 13.18 -9.47 -2.38
CA ILE A 257 14.44 -10.21 -2.24
C ILE A 257 14.46 -11.42 -3.18
N GLY A 258 13.39 -12.20 -3.19
CA GLY A 258 13.23 -13.36 -4.07
C GLY A 258 13.26 -12.98 -5.54
N PHE A 259 12.61 -11.88 -5.92
CA PHE A 259 12.66 -11.33 -7.26
C PHE A 259 14.07 -10.90 -7.66
N ASN A 260 14.82 -10.24 -6.76
CA ASN A 260 16.22 -9.89 -7.02
C ASN A 260 17.09 -11.15 -7.20
N ALA A 261 16.88 -12.18 -6.39
CA ALA A 261 17.59 -13.46 -6.53
C ALA A 261 17.25 -14.16 -7.85
N PHE A 262 15.97 -14.13 -8.27
CA PHE A 262 15.54 -14.63 -9.58
C PHE A 262 16.27 -13.93 -10.72
N LEU A 263 16.36 -12.59 -10.69
CA LEU A 263 17.10 -11.83 -11.70
C LEU A 263 18.59 -12.18 -11.75
N ARG A 264 19.23 -12.47 -10.61
CA ARG A 264 20.65 -12.88 -10.61
C ARG A 264 20.90 -14.23 -11.29
N HIS A 265 19.94 -15.15 -11.20
CA HIS A 265 20.09 -16.51 -11.73
C HIS A 265 19.59 -16.63 -13.18
N PHE A 266 18.46 -15.98 -13.50
CA PHE A 266 17.76 -16.13 -14.78
C PHE A 266 17.77 -14.85 -15.62
N GLY A 267 18.10 -13.70 -15.02
CA GLY A 267 17.89 -12.37 -15.58
C GLY A 267 19.18 -11.63 -15.86
N GLY A 268 19.95 -12.10 -16.84
CA GLY A 268 20.82 -11.18 -17.57
C GLY A 268 19.94 -10.26 -18.40
N ALA A 269 19.60 -9.07 -17.90
CA ALA A 269 18.96 -8.01 -18.71
C ALA A 269 19.72 -7.72 -20.02
N GLY A 270 20.97 -8.20 -20.14
CA GLY A 270 21.76 -8.19 -21.36
C GLY A 270 21.23 -9.05 -22.52
N ALA A 271 20.48 -10.15 -22.29
CA ALA A 271 20.05 -11.03 -23.37
C ALA A 271 18.93 -10.44 -24.26
N TYR A 272 18.08 -9.59 -23.67
CA TYR A 272 16.94 -8.96 -24.35
C TYR A 272 16.99 -7.43 -24.35
N GLY A 273 18.09 -6.84 -23.86
CA GLY A 273 18.30 -5.39 -23.79
C GLY A 273 17.14 -4.65 -23.11
N ALA A 274 16.69 -3.57 -23.74
CA ALA A 274 15.59 -2.74 -23.22
C ALA A 274 14.27 -3.51 -23.03
N LEU A 275 13.98 -4.50 -23.87
CA LEU A 275 12.75 -5.31 -23.77
C LEU A 275 12.77 -6.21 -22.52
N GLY A 276 13.94 -6.78 -22.19
CA GLY A 276 14.12 -7.57 -20.97
C GLY A 276 13.90 -6.72 -19.72
N THR A 277 14.46 -5.51 -19.70
CA THR A 277 14.27 -4.55 -18.60
C THR A 277 12.80 -4.18 -18.41
N PHE A 278 12.07 -3.96 -19.50
CA PHE A 278 10.64 -3.66 -19.45
C PHE A 278 9.85 -4.82 -18.83
N PHE A 279 10.08 -6.05 -19.29
CA PHE A 279 9.38 -7.23 -18.77
C PHE A 279 9.66 -7.44 -17.29
N VAL A 280 10.93 -7.36 -16.87
CA VAL A 280 11.35 -7.46 -15.47
C VAL A 280 10.63 -6.43 -14.60
N LEU A 281 10.60 -5.17 -15.04
CA LEU A 281 9.92 -4.12 -14.30
C LEU A 281 8.41 -4.37 -14.22
N MET A 282 7.79 -4.81 -15.33
CA MET A 282 6.38 -5.15 -15.37
C MET A 282 6.03 -6.26 -14.39
N THR A 283 6.82 -7.33 -14.35
CA THR A 283 6.60 -8.45 -13.42
C THR A 283 6.73 -8.00 -11.96
N TRP A 284 7.73 -7.18 -11.63
CA TRP A 284 7.89 -6.68 -10.26
C TRP A 284 6.72 -5.80 -9.80
N VAL A 285 6.27 -4.90 -10.69
CA VAL A 285 5.11 -4.05 -10.44
C VAL A 285 3.84 -4.90 -10.32
N TYR A 286 3.67 -5.92 -11.15
CA TYR A 286 2.57 -6.88 -11.07
C TYR A 286 2.50 -7.57 -9.72
N MET A 287 3.61 -8.14 -9.25
CA MET A 287 3.65 -8.78 -7.94
C MET A 287 3.31 -7.80 -6.81
N THR A 288 3.81 -6.56 -6.89
CA THR A 288 3.49 -5.51 -5.91
C THR A 288 2.00 -5.17 -5.91
N ASN A 289 1.40 -4.95 -7.08
CA ASN A 289 -0.02 -4.61 -7.22
C ASN A 289 -0.91 -5.78 -6.75
N PHE A 290 -0.53 -7.01 -7.07
CA PHE A 290 -1.26 -8.20 -6.60
C PHE A 290 -1.23 -8.32 -5.07
N ILE A 291 -0.06 -8.13 -4.44
CA ILE A 291 0.06 -8.11 -2.97
C ILE A 291 -0.82 -7.00 -2.36
N LEU A 292 -0.87 -5.81 -2.97
CA LEU A 292 -1.72 -4.71 -2.52
C LEU A 292 -3.22 -5.03 -2.62
N LEU A 293 -3.66 -5.70 -3.69
CA LEU A 293 -5.07 -6.10 -3.83
C LEU A 293 -5.45 -7.19 -2.82
N VAL A 294 -4.61 -8.21 -2.63
CA VAL A 294 -4.83 -9.24 -1.60
C VAL A 294 -4.91 -8.60 -0.21
N ALA A 295 -4.05 -7.62 0.08
CA ALA A 295 -4.11 -6.86 1.33
C ALA A 295 -5.42 -6.06 1.49
N ALA A 296 -5.93 -5.47 0.40
CA ALA A 296 -7.19 -4.76 0.42
C ALA A 296 -8.37 -5.73 0.67
N GLU A 297 -8.36 -6.93 0.09
CA GLU A 297 -9.36 -7.97 0.37
C GLU A 297 -9.31 -8.46 1.82
N MET A 298 -8.11 -8.61 2.38
CA MET A 298 -7.92 -8.95 3.79
C MET A 298 -8.60 -7.92 4.70
N ASP A 299 -8.42 -6.64 4.40
CA ASP A 299 -9.04 -5.54 5.14
C ASP A 299 -10.56 -5.45 4.87
N SER A 300 -11.01 -5.71 3.63
CA SER A 300 -12.42 -5.68 3.22
C SER A 300 -13.23 -6.75 3.95
N GLU A 301 -12.76 -8.00 3.93
CA GLU A 301 -13.46 -9.15 4.48
C GLU A 301 -13.50 -9.11 6.01
N LEU A 302 -12.46 -8.58 6.64
CA LEU A 302 -12.46 -8.36 8.08
C LEU A 302 -13.52 -7.31 8.46
N GLU A 303 -13.58 -6.19 7.73
CA GLU A 303 -14.56 -5.14 7.98
C GLU A 303 -16.00 -5.59 7.73
N LYS A 304 -16.26 -6.37 6.65
CA LYS A 304 -17.57 -6.98 6.40
C LYS A 304 -17.98 -7.87 7.58
N ALA A 305 -17.07 -8.70 8.10
CA ALA A 305 -17.34 -9.55 9.25
C ALA A 305 -17.65 -8.76 10.54
N ALA A 306 -16.92 -7.68 10.81
CA ALA A 306 -17.22 -6.83 11.96
C ALA A 306 -18.53 -6.08 11.84
N ARG A 307 -18.87 -5.57 10.66
CA ARG A 307 -20.18 -4.94 10.41
C ARG A 307 -21.33 -5.91 10.64
N ALA A 308 -21.22 -7.14 10.14
CA ALA A 308 -22.22 -8.19 10.35
C ALA A 308 -22.41 -8.49 11.85
N PHE A 309 -21.31 -8.67 12.59
CA PHE A 309 -21.34 -8.91 14.03
C PHE A 309 -21.98 -7.76 14.82
N HIS A 310 -21.70 -6.51 14.47
CA HIS A 310 -22.34 -5.36 15.12
C HIS A 310 -23.84 -5.26 14.76
N SER A 311 -24.23 -5.58 13.53
CA SER A 311 -25.64 -5.56 13.13
C SER A 311 -26.48 -6.61 13.86
N GLU A 312 -25.93 -7.80 14.09
CA GLU A 312 -26.58 -8.88 14.83
C GLU A 312 -26.75 -8.53 16.32
N ASN A 313 -25.73 -7.90 16.92
CA ASN A 313 -25.78 -7.47 18.32
C ASN A 313 -26.58 -6.18 18.57
N ALA A 314 -26.79 -5.36 17.53
CA ALA A 314 -27.56 -4.11 17.63
C ALA A 314 -29.07 -4.30 17.39
N ALA A 315 -29.53 -5.48 16.95
CA ALA A 315 -30.95 -5.76 16.80
C ALA A 315 -31.63 -5.68 18.19
N PRO A 316 -32.55 -4.72 18.42
CA PRO A 316 -33.18 -4.58 19.73
C PRO A 316 -34.05 -5.81 20.01
N ARG A 317 -34.09 -6.21 21.29
CA ARG A 317 -35.07 -7.16 21.87
C ARG A 317 -36.51 -6.62 21.82
N MET A 318 -36.92 -6.01 20.70
CA MET A 318 -38.32 -5.70 20.44
C MET A 318 -38.97 -6.96 19.90
N PHE A 319 -39.50 -7.80 20.79
CA PHE A 319 -40.66 -8.69 20.59
C PHE A 319 -40.72 -9.73 21.74
N VAL A 320 -40.81 -9.29 23.00
CA VAL A 320 -41.49 -10.07 24.04
C VAL A 320 -42.09 -9.10 25.06
N ALA A 321 -43.33 -8.70 24.81
CA ALA A 321 -44.28 -8.30 25.85
C ALA A 321 -45.67 -8.41 25.21
N GLY A 322 -46.18 -9.64 25.16
CA GLY A 322 -47.60 -9.93 25.05
C GLY A 322 -48.18 -10.11 26.45
#